data_AF-A0A1F9KQF0-F1
#
_entry.id   AF-A0A1F9KQF0-F1
#
_cell.length_a   1.000
_cell.length_b   1.000
_cell.length_c   1.000
_cell.angle_alpha   90.00
_cell.angle_beta   90.00
_cell.angle_gamma   90.00
#
_symmetry.space_group_name_H-M   'P 1'
#
loop_
_entity.id
_entity.type
_entity.pdbx_description
1 polymer ?
#
loop_
_entity_poly.entity_id
_entity_poly.type
_entity_poly.pdbx_seq_one_letter_code
_entity_poly.pdbx_strand_id
1 'polypeptide(L)'
;MSKPFLVHLKSAADLETTNEAVRAGFAALAVENHRRATPYVDQARALKYAASQAKHPVELSEIPGIQSALLAVSGVNFVEELVFRFLLTRGDTLGGSMRNIGGFMAQKKLTRSIIAHLRLAGKTCKWLHSESNAWSDLPEDDADIELHLRGLCWESRGKSRTVVYNLTVPFFRNNVDLCLFDCRAEDLDREKYKEPGLYIALGELKGGIDPAGADEHWKTARTALDRIHKAFAKHKLKPHTFFIGAAIEPKMASEIWSLLKRGVLENAANLTDEDQIASITRWLCGL
;
A
#
# COMPACT_ATOMS: atom_id res chain seq x y z
N MET A 1 16.89 -26.85 -3.72
CA MET A 1 17.29 -25.43 -3.77
C MET A 1 17.21 -24.85 -2.37
N SER A 2 18.10 -23.91 -2.03
CA SER A 2 18.01 -23.13 -0.79
C SER A 2 16.66 -22.39 -0.73
N LYS A 3 16.08 -22.23 0.47
CA LYS A 3 14.83 -21.47 0.64
C LYS A 3 15.12 -19.98 0.36
N PRO A 4 14.25 -19.27 -0.38
CA PRO A 4 14.58 -17.93 -0.89
C PRO A 4 14.81 -16.88 0.21
N PHE A 5 14.12 -17.00 1.35
CA PHE A 5 14.32 -16.09 2.48
C PHE A 5 15.72 -16.19 3.12
N LEU A 6 16.41 -17.33 2.99
CA LEU A 6 17.76 -17.52 3.56
C LEU A 6 18.83 -16.68 2.86
N VAL A 7 18.48 -16.01 1.76
CA VAL A 7 19.38 -15.07 1.07
C VAL A 7 19.58 -13.80 1.92
N HIS A 8 18.57 -13.36 2.66
CA HIS A 8 18.60 -12.11 3.42
C HIS A 8 18.21 -12.27 4.91
N LEU A 9 17.66 -13.42 5.31
CA LEU A 9 17.32 -13.70 6.71
C LEU A 9 18.11 -14.90 7.24
N LYS A 10 18.80 -14.72 8.36
CA LYS A 10 19.54 -15.74 9.11
C LYS A 10 18.79 -16.15 10.38
N SER A 11 17.96 -15.26 10.92
CA SER A 11 17.19 -15.47 12.14
C SER A 11 15.86 -14.69 12.12
N ALA A 12 15.02 -14.92 13.14
CA ALA A 12 13.81 -14.12 13.33
C ALA A 12 14.12 -12.63 13.59
N ALA A 13 15.21 -12.35 14.30
CA ALA A 13 15.60 -10.99 14.68
C ALA A 13 15.93 -10.11 13.47
N ASP A 14 16.35 -10.71 12.34
CA ASP A 14 16.64 -9.95 11.12
C ASP A 14 15.37 -9.31 10.53
N LEU A 15 14.17 -9.82 10.87
CA LEU A 15 12.91 -9.21 10.44
C LEU A 15 12.48 -8.03 11.33
N GLU A 16 13.02 -7.91 12.54
CA GLU A 16 12.56 -6.92 13.52
C GLU A 16 12.83 -5.49 13.06
N THR A 17 11.88 -4.59 13.29
CA THR A 17 12.04 -3.18 12.89
C THR A 17 12.83 -2.43 13.94
N THR A 18 13.87 -1.71 13.52
CA THR A 18 14.72 -0.96 14.45
C THR A 18 14.01 0.30 14.95
N ASN A 19 14.39 0.77 16.14
CA ASN A 19 13.88 2.04 16.68
C ASN A 19 14.21 3.23 15.77
N GLU A 20 15.37 3.19 15.11
CA GLU A 20 15.79 4.20 14.13
C GLU A 20 14.84 4.21 12.92
N ALA A 21 14.49 3.05 12.38
CA ALA A 21 13.55 2.92 11.27
C ALA A 21 12.15 3.39 11.66
N VAL A 22 11.68 3.04 12.88
CA VAL A 22 10.41 3.53 13.42
C VAL A 22 10.40 5.05 13.51
N ARG A 23 11.45 5.65 14.11
CA ARG A 23 11.60 7.11 14.22
C ARG A 23 11.60 7.78 12.85
N ALA A 24 12.35 7.23 11.89
CA ALA A 24 12.43 7.76 10.54
C ALA A 24 11.08 7.71 9.82
N GLY A 25 10.33 6.61 9.95
CA GLY A 25 9.02 6.50 9.31
C GLY A 25 7.95 7.40 9.97
N PHE A 26 7.99 7.60 11.29
CA PHE A 26 7.13 8.61 11.94
C PHE A 26 7.45 10.03 11.46
N ALA A 27 8.73 10.37 11.29
CA ALA A 27 9.12 11.65 10.73
C ALA A 27 8.62 11.82 9.28
N ALA A 28 8.76 10.80 8.43
CA ALA A 28 8.24 10.82 7.07
C ALA A 28 6.71 10.97 7.03
N LEU A 29 5.99 10.26 7.90
CA LEU A 29 4.53 10.39 8.04
C LEU A 29 4.12 11.80 8.47
N ALA A 30 4.87 12.43 9.38
CA ALA A 30 4.59 13.81 9.81
C ALA A 30 4.78 14.82 8.67
N VAL A 31 5.80 14.65 7.83
CA VAL A 31 6.02 15.49 6.64
C VAL A 31 4.87 15.34 5.65
N GLU A 32 4.45 14.11 5.36
CA GLU A 32 3.33 13.85 4.45
C GLU A 32 1.99 14.34 5.02
N ASN A 33 1.79 14.22 6.34
CA ASN A 33 0.64 14.79 7.03
C ASN A 33 0.59 16.31 6.82
N HIS A 34 1.71 16.99 7.06
CA HIS A 34 1.82 18.44 6.89
C HIS A 34 1.49 18.86 5.45
N ARG A 35 2.08 18.17 4.46
CA ARG A 35 1.83 18.42 3.03
C ARG A 35 0.35 18.26 2.66
N ARG A 36 -0.33 17.24 3.20
CA ARG A 36 -1.76 17.00 2.96
C ARG A 36 -2.67 17.90 3.78
N ALA A 37 -2.19 18.47 4.88
CA ALA A 37 -2.94 19.43 5.68
C ALA A 37 -3.08 20.79 5.00
N THR A 38 -2.07 21.20 4.21
CA THR A 38 -2.01 22.54 3.59
C THR A 38 -3.28 22.93 2.83
N PRO A 39 -3.85 22.10 1.93
CA PRO A 39 -5.08 22.46 1.22
C PRO A 39 -6.28 22.70 2.14
N TYR A 40 -6.37 21.98 3.27
CA TYR A 40 -7.45 22.19 4.24
C TYR A 40 -7.28 23.49 5.02
N VAL A 41 -6.04 23.87 5.34
CA VAL A 41 -5.72 25.16 5.96
C VAL A 41 -6.06 26.30 5.01
N ASP A 42 -5.74 26.17 3.72
CA ASP A 42 -6.06 27.19 2.73
C ASP A 42 -7.57 27.30 2.48
N GLN A 43 -8.29 26.18 2.47
CA GLN A 43 -9.76 26.18 2.47
C GLN A 43 -10.34 26.89 3.70
N ALA A 44 -9.77 26.67 4.89
CA ALA A 44 -10.22 27.33 6.11
C ALA A 44 -9.97 28.85 6.08
N ARG A 45 -8.85 29.29 5.48
CA ARG A 45 -8.57 30.72 5.24
C ARG A 45 -9.58 31.34 4.29
N ALA A 46 -9.86 30.68 3.17
CA ALA A 46 -10.87 31.13 2.21
C ALA A 46 -12.27 31.19 2.83
N LEU A 47 -12.64 30.17 3.62
CA LEU A 47 -13.89 30.12 4.38
C LEU A 47 -13.99 31.27 5.37
N LYS A 48 -12.91 31.56 6.12
CA LYS A 48 -12.87 32.69 7.05
C LYS A 48 -13.12 34.01 6.33
N TYR A 49 -12.48 34.23 5.19
CA TYR A 49 -12.68 35.43 4.39
C TYR A 49 -14.13 35.57 3.91
N ALA A 50 -14.70 34.51 3.32
CA ALA A 50 -16.09 34.52 2.86
C ALA A 50 -17.09 34.76 4.01
N ALA A 51 -16.92 34.05 5.13
CA ALA A 51 -17.77 34.17 6.31
C ALA A 51 -17.67 35.54 6.99
N SER A 52 -16.52 36.21 6.91
CA SER A 52 -16.36 37.58 7.45
C SER A 52 -17.21 38.64 6.76
N GLN A 53 -17.75 38.34 5.57
CA GLN A 53 -18.66 39.23 4.85
C GLN A 53 -20.10 39.15 5.37
N ALA A 54 -20.45 38.06 6.07
CA ALA A 54 -21.76 37.90 6.71
C ALA A 54 -21.86 38.76 7.96
N LYS A 55 -22.98 39.45 8.14
CA LYS A 55 -23.27 40.23 9.36
C LYS A 55 -23.94 39.38 10.43
N HIS A 56 -24.76 38.43 10.00
CA HIS A 56 -25.49 37.53 10.87
C HIS A 56 -25.25 36.06 10.48
N PRO A 57 -25.24 35.12 11.45
CA PRO A 57 -25.02 33.70 11.18
C PRO A 57 -25.93 33.09 10.11
N VAL A 58 -27.17 33.60 9.98
CA VAL A 58 -28.13 33.12 8.98
C VAL A 58 -27.65 33.32 7.54
N GLU A 59 -26.85 34.37 7.29
CA GLU A 59 -26.30 34.70 5.97
C GLU A 59 -25.23 33.69 5.54
N LEU A 60 -24.64 32.91 6.46
CA LEU A 60 -23.69 31.85 6.11
C LEU A 60 -24.31 30.73 5.26
N SER A 61 -25.64 30.57 5.32
CA SER A 61 -26.36 29.59 4.51
C SER A 61 -26.30 29.89 3.01
N GLU A 62 -25.95 31.13 2.65
CA GLU A 62 -25.82 31.58 1.25
C GLU A 62 -24.45 31.23 0.65
N ILE A 63 -23.46 30.83 1.47
CA ILE A 63 -22.13 30.46 0.99
C ILE A 63 -22.19 29.05 0.39
N PRO A 64 -22.00 28.91 -0.95
CA PRO A 64 -22.06 27.60 -1.59
C PRO A 64 -20.97 26.68 -1.04
N GLY A 65 -21.36 25.50 -0.57
CA GLY A 65 -20.42 24.48 -0.07
C GLY A 65 -20.22 24.43 1.44
N ILE A 66 -20.87 25.32 2.23
CA ILE A 66 -20.95 25.12 3.68
C ILE A 66 -21.95 24.00 3.98
N GLN A 67 -21.48 22.94 4.67
CA GLN A 67 -22.37 21.88 5.15
C GLN A 67 -23.28 22.43 6.25
N SER A 68 -24.56 22.07 6.23
CA SER A 68 -25.55 22.51 7.23
C SER A 68 -25.16 22.18 8.68
N ALA A 69 -24.36 21.12 8.91
CA ALA A 69 -23.79 20.78 10.21
C ALA A 69 -22.83 21.85 10.79
N LEU A 70 -22.29 22.73 9.93
CA LEU A 70 -21.41 23.83 10.31
C LEU A 70 -22.18 25.14 10.60
N LEU A 71 -23.49 25.19 10.30
CA LEU A 71 -24.33 26.39 10.45
C LEU A 71 -24.92 26.57 11.85
N ALA A 72 -24.71 25.63 12.77
CA ALA A 72 -25.12 25.76 14.17
C ALA A 72 -24.28 26.77 14.97
N VAL A 73 -23.52 27.63 14.29
CA VAL A 73 -22.70 28.67 14.89
C VAL A 73 -23.57 29.83 15.36
N SER A 74 -23.21 30.42 16.49
CA SER A 74 -24.02 31.48 17.09
C SER A 74 -23.17 32.49 17.87
N GLY A 75 -23.75 33.65 18.15
CA GLY A 75 -23.08 34.70 18.91
C GLY A 75 -22.09 35.53 18.07
N VAL A 76 -21.31 36.37 18.76
CA VAL A 76 -20.49 37.43 18.14
C VAL A 76 -19.24 36.90 17.41
N ASN A 77 -18.79 35.69 17.73
CA ASN A 77 -17.59 35.06 17.15
C ASN A 77 -17.97 33.89 16.23
N PHE A 78 -19.14 33.96 15.59
CA PHE A 78 -19.68 32.87 14.77
C PHE A 78 -18.76 32.51 13.59
N VAL A 79 -17.95 33.46 13.09
CA VAL A 79 -16.95 33.25 12.04
C VAL A 79 -15.81 32.37 12.54
N GLU A 80 -15.24 32.67 13.71
CA GLU A 80 -14.21 31.84 14.35
C GLU A 80 -14.74 30.45 14.68
N GLU A 81 -15.95 30.37 15.24
CA GLU A 81 -16.58 29.09 15.58
C GLU A 81 -16.77 28.21 14.34
N LEU A 82 -17.20 28.79 13.23
CA LEU A 82 -17.34 28.11 11.94
C LEU A 82 -16.01 27.53 11.46
N VAL A 83 -14.94 28.34 11.51
CA VAL A 83 -13.60 27.93 11.06
C VAL A 83 -13.04 26.81 11.94
N PHE A 84 -13.21 26.88 13.25
CA PHE A 84 -12.74 25.84 14.16
C PHE A 84 -13.49 24.53 13.99
N ARG A 85 -14.82 24.58 13.84
CA ARG A 85 -15.63 23.38 13.54
C ARG A 85 -15.21 22.77 12.21
N PHE A 86 -15.02 23.59 11.18
CA PHE A 86 -14.52 23.14 9.88
C PHE A 86 -13.17 22.42 10.01
N LEU A 87 -12.19 23.04 10.66
CA LEU A 87 -10.85 22.46 10.84
C LEU A 87 -10.89 21.18 11.67
N LEU A 88 -11.72 21.10 12.71
CA LEU A 88 -11.90 19.90 13.52
C LEU A 88 -12.41 18.72 12.68
N THR A 89 -13.45 18.94 11.85
CA THR A 89 -13.98 17.91 10.94
C THR A 89 -12.98 17.52 9.84
N ARG A 90 -12.23 18.50 9.31
CA ARG A 90 -11.16 18.22 8.33
C ARG A 90 -9.99 17.45 8.95
N GLY A 91 -9.71 17.64 10.25
CA GLY A 91 -8.72 16.88 10.99
C GLY A 91 -9.00 15.38 10.96
N ASP A 92 -10.26 14.97 11.19
CA ASP A 92 -10.64 13.56 11.11
C ASP A 92 -10.60 13.01 9.67
N THR A 93 -11.02 13.82 8.69
CA THR A 93 -10.91 13.48 7.25
C THR A 93 -9.44 13.23 6.84
N LEU A 94 -8.54 14.11 7.26
CA LEU A 94 -7.10 13.98 7.03
C LEU A 94 -6.56 12.73 7.74
N GLY A 95 -6.94 12.50 9.00
CA GLY A 95 -6.58 11.30 9.76
C GLY A 95 -6.99 10.01 9.04
N GLY A 96 -8.21 9.95 8.51
CA GLY A 96 -8.68 8.85 7.67
C GLY A 96 -7.83 8.65 6.41
N SER A 97 -7.50 9.73 5.69
CA SER A 97 -6.61 9.66 4.52
C SER A 97 -5.21 9.15 4.88
N MET A 98 -4.66 9.60 6.02
CA MET A 98 -3.35 9.21 6.51
C MET A 98 -3.28 7.74 6.96
N ARG A 99 -4.39 7.08 7.32
CA ARG A 99 -4.38 5.63 7.59
C ARG A 99 -4.10 4.80 6.33
N ASN A 100 -4.51 5.30 5.16
CA ASN A 100 -4.27 4.63 3.88
C ASN A 100 -2.90 4.93 3.28
N ILE A 101 -2.23 5.99 3.75
CA ILE A 101 -0.96 6.44 3.16
C ILE A 101 0.17 5.44 3.38
N GLY A 102 0.17 4.72 4.50
CA GLY A 102 1.17 3.70 4.78
C GLY A 102 1.18 2.61 3.72
N GLY A 103 -0.01 2.08 3.37
CA GLY A 103 -0.15 1.09 2.29
C GLY A 103 0.32 1.63 0.94
N PHE A 104 -0.05 2.87 0.61
CA PHE A 104 0.39 3.52 -0.63
C PHE A 104 1.91 3.71 -0.69
N MET A 105 2.53 4.22 0.38
CA MET A 105 3.99 4.40 0.45
C MET A 105 4.73 3.06 0.34
N ALA A 106 4.18 2.00 0.94
CA ALA A 106 4.75 0.67 0.83
C ALA A 106 4.68 0.12 -0.60
N GLN A 107 3.55 0.30 -1.27
CA GLN A 107 3.41 -0.05 -2.68
C GLN A 107 4.42 0.73 -3.53
N LYS A 108 4.53 2.06 -3.34
CA LYS A 108 5.53 2.92 -4.00
C LYS A 108 6.95 2.38 -3.80
N LYS A 109 7.35 2.09 -2.56
CA LYS A 109 8.70 1.58 -2.26
C LYS A 109 8.99 0.26 -2.95
N LEU A 110 8.07 -0.71 -2.86
CA LEU A 110 8.23 -2.02 -3.49
C LEU A 110 8.24 -1.91 -5.02
N THR A 111 7.33 -1.12 -5.60
CA THR A 111 7.28 -0.84 -7.05
C THR A 111 8.59 -0.23 -7.54
N ARG A 112 9.14 0.79 -6.86
CA ARG A 112 10.44 1.38 -7.23
C ARG A 112 11.57 0.36 -7.20
N SER A 113 11.60 -0.50 -6.18
CA SER A 113 12.58 -1.59 -6.10
C SER A 113 12.44 -2.55 -7.29
N ILE A 114 11.22 -2.97 -7.65
CA ILE A 114 10.95 -3.83 -8.82
C ILE A 114 11.46 -3.18 -10.09
N ILE A 115 11.10 -1.93 -10.35
CA ILE A 115 11.51 -1.20 -11.56
C ILE A 115 13.04 -1.07 -11.62
N ALA A 116 13.67 -0.68 -10.52
CA ALA A 116 15.14 -0.57 -10.44
C ALA A 116 15.82 -1.91 -10.74
N HIS A 117 15.31 -3.01 -10.17
CA HIS A 117 15.83 -4.34 -10.44
C HIS A 117 15.70 -4.74 -11.92
N LEU A 118 14.53 -4.50 -12.53
CA LEU A 118 14.28 -4.84 -13.93
C LEU A 118 15.13 -4.00 -14.89
N ARG A 119 15.31 -2.71 -14.61
CA ARG A 119 16.22 -1.82 -15.37
C ARG A 119 17.67 -2.29 -15.29
N LEU A 120 18.18 -2.58 -14.10
CA LEU A 120 19.54 -3.09 -13.92
C LEU A 120 19.76 -4.44 -14.62
N ALA A 121 18.70 -5.24 -14.77
CA ALA A 121 18.71 -6.49 -15.52
C ALA A 121 18.54 -6.30 -17.04
N GLY A 122 18.46 -5.06 -17.54
CA GLY A 122 18.26 -4.76 -18.96
C GLY A 122 16.91 -5.19 -19.52
N LYS A 123 15.89 -5.33 -18.67
CA LYS A 123 14.56 -5.80 -19.07
C LYS A 123 13.65 -4.64 -19.43
N THR A 124 12.97 -4.77 -20.56
CA THR A 124 11.82 -3.92 -20.91
C THR A 124 10.61 -4.32 -20.08
N CYS A 125 9.80 -3.34 -19.70
CA CYS A 125 8.62 -3.55 -18.86
C CYS A 125 7.43 -2.76 -19.42
N LYS A 126 6.23 -3.28 -19.17
CA LYS A 126 4.99 -2.52 -19.33
C LYS A 126 4.44 -2.20 -17.95
N TRP A 127 3.65 -1.15 -17.86
CA TRP A 127 2.96 -0.77 -16.63
C TRP A 127 1.47 -0.56 -16.90
N LEU A 128 0.67 -0.82 -15.87
CA LEU A 128 -0.78 -0.63 -15.88
C LEU A 128 -1.10 0.65 -15.13
N HIS A 129 -1.72 1.60 -15.82
CA HIS A 129 -2.18 2.85 -15.20
C HIS A 129 -3.46 2.60 -14.38
N SER A 130 -3.51 3.13 -13.16
CA SER A 130 -4.59 2.90 -12.19
C SER A 130 -5.93 3.47 -12.62
N GLU A 131 -5.92 4.67 -13.21
CA GLU A 131 -7.14 5.36 -13.66
C GLU A 131 -7.64 4.86 -15.02
N SER A 132 -6.81 4.86 -16.07
CA SER A 132 -7.23 4.44 -17.41
C SER A 132 -7.37 2.92 -17.56
N ASN A 133 -6.76 2.12 -16.66
CA ASN A 133 -6.63 0.67 -16.78
C ASN A 133 -6.02 0.22 -18.12
N ALA A 134 -5.19 1.06 -18.73
CA ALA A 134 -4.46 0.74 -19.95
C ALA A 134 -3.02 0.32 -19.63
N TRP A 135 -2.54 -0.68 -20.37
CA TRP A 135 -1.13 -1.05 -20.39
C TRP A 135 -0.36 -0.17 -21.36
N SER A 136 0.85 0.23 -20.97
CA SER A 136 1.77 0.99 -21.83
C SER A 136 3.21 0.60 -21.52
N ASP A 137 4.12 0.88 -22.44
CA ASP A 137 5.55 0.67 -22.19
C ASP A 137 6.01 1.57 -21.04
N LEU A 138 6.92 1.05 -20.22
CA LEU A 138 7.54 1.81 -19.15
C LEU A 138 8.45 2.88 -19.78
N PRO A 139 8.23 4.19 -19.50
CA PRO A 139 9.04 5.25 -20.08
C PRO A 139 10.49 5.22 -19.55
N GLU A 140 11.43 5.77 -20.32
CA GLU A 140 12.83 5.89 -19.89
C GLU A 140 12.98 6.79 -18.66
N ASP A 141 12.24 7.89 -18.61
CA ASP A 141 12.04 8.68 -17.39
C ASP A 141 10.76 8.20 -16.71
N ASP A 142 10.92 7.48 -15.61
CA ASP A 142 9.81 6.91 -14.82
C ASP A 142 9.66 7.57 -13.46
N ALA A 143 10.17 8.80 -13.30
CA ALA A 143 9.96 9.57 -12.09
C ALA A 143 8.46 9.65 -11.75
N ASP A 144 8.13 9.35 -10.50
CA ASP A 144 6.77 9.38 -9.96
C ASP A 144 5.75 8.44 -10.62
N ILE A 145 6.17 7.51 -11.49
CA ILE A 145 5.24 6.58 -12.17
C ILE A 145 4.41 5.76 -11.17
N GLU A 146 4.99 5.44 -10.03
CA GLU A 146 4.36 4.68 -8.96
C GLU A 146 3.14 5.38 -8.33
N LEU A 147 2.95 6.67 -8.57
CA LEU A 147 1.76 7.41 -8.11
C LEU A 147 0.48 6.93 -8.82
N HIS A 148 0.61 6.49 -10.07
CA HIS A 148 -0.51 6.02 -10.90
C HIS A 148 -0.36 4.54 -11.30
N LEU A 149 0.67 3.85 -10.81
CA LEU A 149 0.93 2.46 -11.17
C LEU A 149 0.04 1.50 -10.39
N ARG A 150 -0.66 0.64 -11.12
CA ARG A 150 -1.45 -0.48 -10.57
C ARG A 150 -0.83 -1.85 -10.84
N GLY A 151 0.03 -1.96 -11.85
CA GLY A 151 0.67 -3.22 -12.21
C GLY A 151 1.89 -3.04 -13.08
N LEU A 152 2.70 -4.10 -13.18
CA LEU A 152 3.89 -4.19 -13.99
C LEU A 152 3.91 -5.53 -14.73
N CYS A 153 4.40 -5.54 -15.97
CA CYS A 153 4.62 -6.76 -16.72
C CYS A 153 6.05 -6.78 -17.28
N TRP A 154 6.73 -7.91 -17.12
CA TRP A 154 8.08 -8.14 -17.65
C TRP A 154 8.23 -9.58 -18.12
N GLU A 155 9.36 -9.88 -18.78
CA GLU A 155 9.71 -11.27 -19.13
C GLU A 155 10.75 -11.84 -18.16
N SER A 156 10.54 -13.08 -17.75
CA SER A 156 11.42 -13.86 -16.89
C SER A 156 11.56 -15.27 -17.45
N ARG A 157 12.78 -15.64 -17.85
CA ARG A 157 13.11 -16.98 -18.37
C ARG A 157 12.20 -17.43 -19.54
N GLY A 158 11.91 -16.52 -20.46
CA GLY A 158 11.06 -16.77 -21.63
C GLY A 158 9.55 -16.83 -21.34
N LYS A 159 9.12 -16.48 -20.13
CA LYS A 159 7.71 -16.36 -19.75
C LYS A 159 7.37 -14.94 -19.32
N SER A 160 6.15 -14.50 -19.58
CA SER A 160 5.66 -13.20 -19.10
C SER A 160 5.18 -13.27 -17.66
N ARG A 161 5.48 -12.21 -16.91
CA ARG A 161 5.18 -12.07 -15.49
C ARG A 161 4.44 -10.77 -15.31
N THR A 162 3.22 -10.85 -14.80
CA THR A 162 2.39 -9.67 -14.57
C THR A 162 2.04 -9.54 -13.11
N VAL A 163 2.47 -8.45 -12.46
CA VAL A 163 2.06 -8.06 -11.11
C VAL A 163 0.87 -7.13 -11.19
N VAL A 164 -0.12 -7.34 -10.32
CA VAL A 164 -1.24 -6.43 -10.07
C VAL A 164 -1.39 -6.22 -8.56
N TYR A 165 -1.50 -4.95 -8.16
CA TYR A 165 -1.72 -4.57 -6.77
C TYR A 165 -3.21 -4.49 -6.41
N ASN A 166 -3.51 -4.77 -5.14
CA ASN A 166 -4.83 -4.61 -4.50
C ASN A 166 -5.96 -5.29 -5.27
N LEU A 167 -5.75 -6.54 -5.68
CA LEU A 167 -6.71 -7.29 -6.49
C LEU A 167 -7.70 -8.07 -5.60
N THR A 168 -9.00 -7.85 -5.82
CA THR A 168 -10.03 -8.75 -5.29
C THR A 168 -10.07 -10.02 -6.13
N VAL A 169 -9.57 -11.13 -5.58
CA VAL A 169 -9.48 -12.39 -6.30
C VAL A 169 -10.88 -13.04 -6.43
N PRO A 170 -11.41 -13.25 -7.65
CA PRO A 170 -12.83 -13.58 -7.85
C PRO A 170 -13.33 -14.85 -7.16
N PHE A 171 -12.51 -15.91 -7.14
CA PHE A 171 -12.95 -17.24 -6.69
C PHE A 171 -12.92 -17.42 -5.15
N PHE A 172 -12.34 -16.50 -4.40
CA PHE A 172 -12.48 -16.46 -2.93
C PHE A 172 -12.86 -15.08 -2.36
N ARG A 173 -13.11 -14.09 -3.23
CA ARG A 173 -13.74 -12.79 -2.94
C ARG A 173 -13.06 -11.96 -1.85
N ASN A 174 -11.75 -12.07 -1.71
CA ASN A 174 -10.97 -11.19 -0.84
C ASN A 174 -9.95 -10.40 -1.64
N ASN A 175 -9.59 -9.24 -1.13
CA ASN A 175 -8.48 -8.46 -1.64
C ASN A 175 -7.15 -9.09 -1.23
N VAL A 176 -6.17 -9.01 -2.12
CA VAL A 176 -4.77 -9.38 -1.89
C VAL A 176 -3.91 -8.22 -2.35
N ASP A 177 -2.97 -7.81 -1.50
CA ASP A 177 -2.18 -6.59 -1.72
C ASP A 177 -1.31 -6.71 -2.99
N LEU A 178 -0.75 -7.89 -3.28
CA LEU A 178 0.02 -8.16 -4.50
C LEU A 178 -0.25 -9.56 -5.07
N CYS A 179 -0.64 -9.62 -6.34
CA CYS A 179 -0.79 -10.85 -7.12
C CYS A 179 0.18 -10.87 -8.31
N LEU A 180 0.94 -11.96 -8.48
CA LEU A 180 1.81 -12.21 -9.62
C LEU A 180 1.25 -13.34 -10.49
N PHE A 181 1.18 -13.11 -11.79
CA PHE A 181 0.57 -14.01 -12.78
C PHE A 181 1.57 -14.52 -13.83
N ASP A 182 1.37 -15.75 -14.33
CA ASP A 182 2.01 -16.32 -15.53
C ASP A 182 1.21 -15.93 -16.78
N CYS A 183 1.22 -14.64 -17.12
CA CYS A 183 0.49 -14.11 -18.29
C CYS A 183 1.13 -12.82 -18.80
N ARG A 184 0.81 -12.47 -20.05
CA ARG A 184 1.18 -11.18 -20.65
C ARG A 184 0.23 -10.09 -20.16
N ALA A 185 0.69 -8.85 -20.24
CA ALA A 185 -0.09 -7.66 -19.90
C ALA A 185 -1.44 -7.62 -20.63
N GLU A 186 -1.43 -7.87 -21.93
CA GLU A 186 -2.59 -7.73 -22.82
C GLU A 186 -3.63 -8.84 -22.60
N ASP A 187 -3.18 -9.99 -22.11
CA ASP A 187 -4.03 -11.15 -21.88
C ASP A 187 -4.73 -11.08 -20.52
N LEU A 188 -4.28 -10.20 -19.61
CA LEU A 188 -4.79 -10.15 -18.25
C LEU A 188 -6.11 -9.37 -18.17
N ASP A 189 -7.21 -10.11 -18.23
CA ASP A 189 -8.57 -9.58 -18.13
C ASP A 189 -9.36 -10.15 -16.92
N ARG A 190 -10.66 -9.82 -16.86
CA ARG A 190 -11.56 -10.28 -15.80
C ARG A 190 -11.78 -11.79 -15.78
N GLU A 191 -11.67 -12.47 -16.92
CA GLU A 191 -11.81 -13.92 -16.99
C GLU A 191 -10.52 -14.59 -16.53
N LYS A 192 -9.35 -14.06 -16.91
CA LYS A 192 -8.05 -14.55 -16.42
C LYS A 192 -7.90 -14.47 -14.92
N TYR A 193 -8.47 -13.44 -14.26
CA TYR A 193 -8.49 -13.41 -12.80
C TYR A 193 -9.23 -14.59 -12.15
N LYS A 194 -10.14 -15.25 -12.87
CA LYS A 194 -10.87 -16.42 -12.37
C LYS A 194 -10.06 -17.72 -12.50
N GLU A 195 -8.98 -17.74 -13.29
CA GLU A 195 -8.15 -18.91 -13.55
C GLU A 195 -7.08 -19.09 -12.44
N PRO A 196 -7.26 -20.00 -11.48
CA PRO A 196 -6.32 -20.10 -10.35
C PRO A 196 -4.93 -20.57 -10.79
N GLY A 197 -4.83 -21.33 -11.89
CA GLY A 197 -3.56 -21.83 -12.43
C GLY A 197 -2.60 -20.74 -12.92
N LEU A 198 -3.08 -19.52 -13.15
CA LEU A 198 -2.24 -18.41 -13.59
C LEU A 198 -1.51 -17.71 -12.43
N TYR A 199 -1.96 -17.86 -11.19
CA TYR A 199 -1.34 -17.18 -10.05
C TYR A 199 -0.06 -17.90 -9.65
N ILE A 200 1.07 -17.21 -9.77
CA ILE A 200 2.39 -17.71 -9.37
C ILE A 200 2.67 -17.38 -7.91
N ALA A 201 2.38 -16.15 -7.50
CA ALA A 201 2.62 -15.69 -6.14
C ALA A 201 1.53 -14.72 -5.67
N LEU A 202 1.24 -14.75 -4.37
CA LEU A 202 0.34 -13.83 -3.69
C LEU A 202 0.99 -13.35 -2.39
N GLY A 203 0.89 -12.07 -2.08
CA GLY A 203 1.50 -11.53 -0.87
C GLY A 203 0.72 -10.41 -0.23
N GLU A 204 0.96 -10.27 1.07
CA GLU A 204 0.47 -9.18 1.90
C GLU A 204 1.57 -8.15 2.11
N LEU A 205 1.22 -6.87 2.02
CA LEU A 205 2.11 -5.72 2.13
C LEU A 205 1.57 -4.72 3.15
N LYS A 206 2.23 -4.60 4.30
CA LYS A 206 1.81 -3.71 5.40
C LYS A 206 2.81 -2.57 5.56
N GLY A 207 2.36 -1.35 5.26
CA GLY A 207 3.21 -0.14 5.29
C GLY A 207 3.11 0.72 6.54
N GLY A 208 2.31 0.32 7.53
CA GLY A 208 2.22 1.04 8.80
C GLY A 208 3.51 0.90 9.60
N ILE A 209 4.10 2.03 10.02
CA ILE A 209 5.35 2.06 10.80
C ILE A 209 5.12 2.00 12.32
N ASP A 210 3.88 2.20 12.79
CA ASP A 210 3.56 2.21 14.21
C ASP A 210 3.67 0.79 14.81
N PRO A 211 4.60 0.55 15.75
CA PRO A 211 4.75 -0.75 16.42
C PRO A 211 3.49 -1.20 17.16
N ALA A 212 2.68 -0.26 17.67
CA ALA A 212 1.47 -0.59 18.41
C ALA A 212 0.42 -1.31 17.54
N GLY A 213 0.42 -1.04 16.22
CA GLY A 213 -0.45 -1.70 15.26
C GLY A 213 0.12 -2.97 14.62
N ALA A 214 1.41 -3.28 14.85
CA ALA A 214 2.12 -4.31 14.10
C ALA A 214 1.49 -5.71 14.25
N ASP A 215 1.21 -6.15 15.48
CA ASP A 215 0.61 -7.47 15.76
C ASP A 215 -0.81 -7.60 15.19
N GLU A 216 -1.62 -6.54 15.25
CA GLU A 216 -2.97 -6.49 14.66
C GLU A 216 -2.92 -6.58 13.12
N HIS A 217 -2.01 -5.84 12.49
CA HIS A 217 -1.79 -5.89 11.05
C HIS A 217 -1.29 -7.27 10.60
N TRP A 218 -0.40 -7.88 11.39
CA TRP A 218 0.09 -9.23 11.14
C TRP A 218 -1.01 -10.30 11.27
N LYS A 219 -1.82 -10.30 12.33
CA LYS A 219 -2.97 -11.23 12.46
C LYS A 219 -3.91 -11.16 11.27
N THR A 220 -4.17 -9.96 10.78
CA THR A 220 -5.01 -9.71 9.60
C THR A 220 -4.36 -10.30 8.35
N ALA A 221 -3.08 -9.99 8.11
CA ALA A 221 -2.31 -10.52 6.99
C ALA A 221 -2.23 -12.06 7.03
N ARG A 222 -1.92 -12.64 8.18
CA ARG A 222 -1.89 -14.09 8.40
C ARG A 222 -3.22 -14.75 8.06
N THR A 223 -4.33 -14.15 8.52
CA THR A 223 -5.66 -14.65 8.19
C THR A 223 -5.93 -14.59 6.67
N ALA A 224 -5.48 -13.53 5.98
CA ALA A 224 -5.58 -13.42 4.54
C ALA A 224 -4.75 -14.50 3.81
N LEU A 225 -3.50 -14.73 4.23
CA LEU A 225 -2.63 -15.78 3.72
C LEU A 225 -3.23 -17.18 3.91
N ASP A 226 -3.80 -17.47 5.08
CA ASP A 226 -4.50 -18.74 5.34
C ASP A 226 -5.70 -18.92 4.40
N ARG A 227 -6.43 -17.85 4.09
CA ARG A 227 -7.54 -17.89 3.13
C ARG A 227 -7.05 -18.16 1.71
N ILE A 228 -5.91 -17.56 1.31
CA ILE A 228 -5.25 -17.85 0.04
C ILE A 228 -4.92 -19.34 -0.03
N HIS A 229 -4.19 -19.89 0.94
CA HIS A 229 -3.83 -21.32 0.94
C HIS A 229 -5.05 -22.23 0.84
N LYS A 230 -6.09 -21.97 1.64
CA LYS A 230 -7.34 -22.75 1.61
C LYS A 230 -8.05 -22.66 0.26
N ALA A 231 -8.07 -21.49 -0.36
CA ALA A 231 -8.72 -21.30 -1.67
C ALA A 231 -7.98 -22.06 -2.77
N PHE A 232 -6.65 -21.93 -2.85
CA PHE A 232 -5.85 -22.60 -3.88
C PHE A 232 -5.75 -24.12 -3.66
N ALA A 233 -5.77 -24.59 -2.42
CA ALA A 233 -5.82 -26.02 -2.11
C ALA A 233 -7.07 -26.70 -2.68
N LYS A 234 -8.23 -26.01 -2.74
CA LYS A 234 -9.45 -26.54 -3.40
C LYS A 234 -9.25 -26.79 -4.90
N HIS A 235 -8.31 -26.08 -5.52
CA HIS A 235 -7.91 -26.24 -6.91
C HIS A 235 -6.67 -27.12 -7.08
N LYS A 236 -6.17 -27.75 -6.00
CA LYS A 236 -4.92 -28.55 -5.99
C LYS A 236 -3.68 -27.76 -6.43
N LEU A 237 -3.67 -26.45 -6.16
CA LEU A 237 -2.57 -25.54 -6.47
C LEU A 237 -1.92 -25.03 -5.19
N LYS A 238 -0.65 -24.65 -5.29
CA LYS A 238 0.12 -24.02 -4.22
C LYS A 238 0.97 -22.88 -4.81
N PRO A 239 0.39 -21.68 -5.01
CA PRO A 239 1.20 -20.52 -5.40
C PRO A 239 2.16 -20.16 -4.27
N HIS A 240 3.23 -19.45 -4.61
CA HIS A 240 4.12 -18.89 -3.61
C HIS A 240 3.39 -17.85 -2.76
N THR A 241 3.67 -17.82 -1.48
CA THR A 241 3.13 -16.81 -0.57
C THR A 241 4.22 -16.07 0.17
N PHE A 242 4.03 -14.77 0.36
CA PHE A 242 5.03 -13.94 1.03
C PHE A 242 4.41 -12.80 1.84
N PHE A 243 5.19 -12.22 2.74
CA PHE A 243 4.78 -11.10 3.59
C PHE A 243 5.86 -10.02 3.61
N ILE A 244 5.45 -8.76 3.46
CA ILE A 244 6.35 -7.61 3.59
C ILE A 244 5.72 -6.63 4.58
N GLY A 245 6.46 -6.26 5.63
CA GLY A 245 5.96 -5.40 6.71
C GLY A 245 6.92 -4.27 7.06
N ALA A 246 6.40 -3.07 7.31
CA ALA A 246 7.19 -1.93 7.77
C ALA A 246 7.40 -1.89 9.29
N ALA A 247 6.40 -2.35 10.06
CA ALA A 247 6.50 -2.56 11.49
C ALA A 247 6.38 -4.06 11.79
N ILE A 248 7.47 -4.63 12.28
CA ILE A 248 7.61 -6.04 12.63
C ILE A 248 8.22 -6.13 14.03
N GLU A 249 7.39 -6.58 14.97
CA GLU A 249 7.77 -6.75 16.38
C GLU A 249 8.30 -8.17 16.67
N PRO A 250 9.08 -8.39 17.74
CA PRO A 250 9.78 -9.66 18.00
C PRO A 250 8.87 -10.91 18.00
N LYS A 251 7.67 -10.78 18.56
CA LYS A 251 6.69 -11.87 18.63
C LYS A 251 6.22 -12.30 17.23
N MET A 252 5.84 -11.34 16.39
CA MET A 252 5.41 -11.65 15.02
C MET A 252 6.59 -12.06 14.14
N ALA A 253 7.79 -11.50 14.35
CA ALA A 253 9.00 -11.92 13.66
C ALA A 253 9.29 -13.42 13.89
N SER A 254 9.19 -13.87 15.15
CA SER A 254 9.34 -15.28 15.55
C SER A 254 8.31 -16.18 14.87
N GLU A 255 7.08 -15.69 14.72
CA GLU A 255 6.00 -16.41 14.06
C GLU A 255 6.22 -16.51 12.54
N ILE A 256 6.53 -15.40 11.87
CA ILE A 256 6.88 -15.35 10.44
C ILE A 256 8.04 -16.30 10.17
N TRP A 257 9.10 -16.25 10.97
CA TRP A 257 10.25 -17.15 10.87
C TRP A 257 9.86 -18.64 10.99
N SER A 258 8.95 -18.97 11.90
CA SER A 258 8.41 -20.33 12.03
C SER A 258 7.67 -20.78 10.76
N LEU A 259 6.84 -19.91 10.18
CA LEU A 259 6.11 -20.19 8.93
C LEU A 259 7.06 -20.39 7.74
N LEU A 260 8.10 -19.57 7.64
CA LEU A 260 9.18 -19.71 6.65
C LEU A 260 9.94 -21.04 6.80
N LYS A 261 10.33 -21.39 8.03
CA LYS A 261 10.98 -22.68 8.31
C LYS A 261 10.10 -23.87 8.00
N ARG A 262 8.78 -23.75 8.15
CA ARG A 262 7.81 -24.81 7.81
C ARG A 262 7.45 -24.85 6.32
N GLY A 263 7.84 -23.85 5.53
CA GLY A 263 7.45 -23.75 4.11
C GLY A 263 5.95 -23.48 3.91
N VAL A 264 5.31 -22.91 4.93
CA VAL A 264 3.94 -22.37 4.86
C VAL A 264 3.98 -21.00 4.19
N LEU A 265 4.99 -20.20 4.52
CA LEU A 265 5.33 -18.96 3.83
C LEU A 265 6.62 -19.18 3.05
N GLU A 266 6.70 -18.71 1.81
CA GLU A 266 7.87 -18.91 0.96
C GLU A 266 8.93 -17.83 1.17
N ASN A 267 8.53 -16.57 1.39
CA ASN A 267 9.47 -15.47 1.61
C ASN A 267 8.89 -14.39 2.53
N ALA A 268 9.75 -13.59 3.17
CA ALA A 268 9.31 -12.42 3.92
C ALA A 268 10.41 -11.36 3.99
N ALA A 269 10.05 -10.08 4.13
CA ALA A 269 11.02 -9.00 4.28
C ALA A 269 10.50 -7.89 5.20
N ASN A 270 11.42 -7.24 5.89
CA ASN A 270 11.16 -5.94 6.51
C ASN A 270 11.26 -4.84 5.44
N LEU A 271 10.19 -4.06 5.27
CA LEU A 271 10.12 -2.97 4.29
C LEU A 271 11.10 -1.83 4.57
N THR A 272 11.57 -1.70 5.80
CA THR A 272 12.53 -0.68 6.21
C THR A 272 13.99 -1.10 5.98
N ASP A 273 14.22 -2.37 5.64
CA ASP A 273 15.54 -2.92 5.31
C ASP A 273 15.71 -2.99 3.79
N GLU A 274 16.64 -2.20 3.24
CA GLU A 274 16.85 -2.09 1.80
C GLU A 274 17.41 -3.38 1.17
N ASP A 275 18.26 -4.12 1.89
CA ASP A 275 18.85 -5.36 1.39
C ASP A 275 17.81 -6.47 1.31
N GLN A 276 16.91 -6.54 2.31
CA GLN A 276 15.78 -7.47 2.28
C GLN A 276 14.82 -7.14 1.14
N ILE A 277 14.50 -5.85 0.93
CA ILE A 277 13.64 -5.42 -0.17
C ILE A 277 14.26 -5.71 -1.53
N ALA A 278 15.56 -5.43 -1.71
CA ALA A 278 16.28 -5.79 -2.94
C ALA A 278 16.26 -7.30 -3.18
N SER A 279 16.50 -8.11 -2.13
CA SER A 279 16.52 -9.56 -2.24
C SER A 279 15.15 -10.17 -2.57
N ILE A 280 14.07 -9.75 -1.90
CA ILE A 280 12.73 -10.29 -2.16
C ILE A 280 12.22 -9.83 -3.54
N THR A 281 12.58 -8.60 -3.95
CA THR A 281 12.28 -8.08 -5.29
C THR A 281 12.94 -8.93 -6.37
N ARG A 282 14.24 -9.23 -6.22
CA ARG A 282 14.97 -10.10 -7.14
C ARG A 282 14.34 -11.49 -7.22
N TRP A 283 13.88 -12.04 -6.09
CA TRP A 283 13.15 -13.30 -6.06
C TRP A 283 11.85 -13.21 -6.84
N LEU A 284 10.98 -12.22 -6.56
CA LEU A 284 9.71 -11.99 -7.27
C LEU A 284 9.91 -11.84 -8.78
N CYS A 285 10.91 -11.06 -9.20
CA CYS A 285 11.21 -10.82 -10.61
C CYS A 285 11.77 -12.05 -11.34
N GLY A 286 12.31 -13.00 -10.58
CA GLY A 286 12.94 -14.23 -11.07
C GLY A 286 12.06 -15.48 -11.05
N LEU A 287 10.87 -15.41 -10.44
CA LEU A 287 9.80 -16.42 -10.61
C LEU A 287 9.37 -16.49 -12.08
#